data_AF-A0AA38M7V4-F1
#
_entry.id   AF-A0AA38M7V4-F1
#
_cell.length_a   1.000
_cell.length_b   1.000
_cell.length_c   1.000
_cell.angle_alpha   90.00
_cell.angle_beta   90.00
_cell.angle_gamma   90.00
#
_symmetry.space_group_name_H-M   'P 1'
#
loop_
_entity.id
_entity.type
_entity.pdbx_description
1 polymer ?
#
loop_
_entity_poly.entity_id
_entity_poly.type
_entity_poly.pdbx_seq_one_letter_code
_entity_poly.pdbx_strand_id
1 'polypeptide(L)'
;MSNLFKNVTKIITQVTTNRLYSSSYKSAISLDSLYPSSNLKLATPKKPPNEGQDKFSGYIPIEELDITYSRSSGPGGQNVNKVNTKVEVRFNISSASWINDDLKSKLLEKYKNKITKEGFIIFRSDVTRSQHLNLADCLEKIRSSVRSCVVVEQEPSDETAEKLRRRFERATRERLALKRTRSQVKSNRQTPLVNL
;
A
#
# COMPACT_ATOMS: atom_id res chain seq x y z
N MET A 1 -6.17 -8.99 66.09
CA MET A 1 -6.06 -9.91 64.93
C MET A 1 -5.47 -9.22 63.68
N SER A 2 -4.41 -8.41 63.79
CA SER A 2 -3.91 -7.61 62.64
C SER A 2 -2.39 -7.68 62.39
N ASN A 3 -1.63 -8.40 63.23
CA ASN A 3 -0.16 -8.47 63.11
C ASN A 3 0.39 -9.78 62.52
N LEU A 4 -0.42 -10.83 62.37
CA LEU A 4 0.04 -12.08 61.73
C LEU A 4 0.00 -12.03 60.19
N PHE A 5 -0.94 -11.29 59.59
CA PHE A 5 -1.12 -11.27 58.13
C PHE A 5 -0.10 -10.39 57.38
N LYS A 6 0.53 -9.42 58.05
CA LYS A 6 1.55 -8.54 57.44
C LYS A 6 2.91 -9.22 57.28
N ASN A 7 3.23 -10.21 58.13
CA ASN A 7 4.50 -10.94 58.03
C ASN A 7 4.45 -12.03 56.95
N VAL A 8 3.30 -12.68 56.74
CA VAL A 8 3.14 -13.69 55.68
C VAL A 8 3.26 -13.08 54.28
N THR A 9 2.72 -11.87 54.07
CA THR A 9 2.87 -11.14 52.79
C THR A 9 4.31 -10.64 52.56
N LYS A 10 5.05 -10.29 53.62
CA LYS A 10 6.49 -9.98 53.52
C LYS A 10 7.34 -11.21 53.20
N ILE A 11 6.98 -12.40 53.70
CA ILE A 11 7.74 -13.63 53.43
C ILE A 11 7.48 -14.13 52.00
N ILE A 12 6.22 -14.06 51.53
CA ILE A 12 5.86 -14.51 50.16
C ILE A 12 6.46 -13.60 49.07
N THR A 13 6.64 -12.31 49.36
CA THR A 13 7.30 -11.37 48.43
C THR A 13 8.83 -11.52 48.37
N GLN A 14 9.46 -12.12 49.39
CA GLN A 14 10.91 -12.33 49.45
C GLN A 14 11.35 -13.66 48.80
N VAL A 15 10.46 -14.65 48.72
CA VAL A 15 10.79 -15.98 48.17
C VAL A 15 10.63 -16.05 46.64
N THR A 16 9.79 -15.19 46.05
CA THR A 16 9.56 -15.15 44.59
C THR A 16 10.53 -14.24 43.82
N THR A 17 11.48 -13.59 44.51
CA THR A 17 12.59 -12.85 43.89
C THR A 17 13.83 -13.70 43.65
N ASN A 18 13.75 -15.03 43.81
CA ASN A 18 14.69 -15.94 43.15
C ASN A 18 14.35 -16.01 41.65
N ARG A 19 14.52 -14.87 40.96
CA ARG A 19 14.88 -14.88 39.55
C ARG A 19 16.15 -15.71 39.49
N LEU A 20 16.06 -16.88 38.87
CA LEU A 20 17.22 -17.57 38.33
C LEU A 20 18.01 -16.52 37.53
N TYR A 21 19.03 -15.94 38.16
CA TYR A 21 20.08 -15.25 37.45
C TYR A 21 20.75 -16.35 36.63
N SER A 22 20.28 -16.57 35.40
CA SER A 22 21.22 -17.04 34.39
C SER A 22 22.31 -15.98 34.40
N SER A 23 23.44 -16.28 35.00
CA SER A 23 24.62 -15.43 34.97
C SER A 23 25.14 -15.45 33.53
N SER A 24 24.42 -14.80 32.62
CA SER A 24 24.90 -14.58 31.26
C SER A 24 26.04 -13.58 31.39
N TYR A 25 27.22 -13.98 30.92
CA TYR A 25 28.38 -13.10 30.87
C TYR A 25 28.00 -11.73 30.24
N LYS A 26 28.41 -10.65 30.90
CA LYS A 26 28.26 -9.28 30.41
C LYS A 26 29.67 -8.69 30.22
N SER A 27 30.00 -8.30 29.00
CA SER A 27 31.25 -7.61 28.68
C SER A 27 31.04 -6.09 28.62
N ALA A 28 32.15 -5.35 28.54
CA ALA A 28 32.14 -3.91 28.26
C ALA A 28 31.50 -3.55 26.91
N ILE A 29 31.37 -4.52 25.99
CA ILE A 29 30.77 -4.38 24.65
C ILE A 29 29.36 -5.02 24.63
N SER A 30 28.79 -5.33 25.80
CA SER A 30 27.41 -5.83 25.87
C SER A 30 26.41 -4.77 25.38
N LEU A 31 25.30 -5.23 24.80
CA LEU A 31 24.26 -4.33 24.26
C LEU A 31 23.72 -3.35 25.32
N ASP A 32 23.62 -3.80 26.57
CA ASP A 32 23.21 -2.97 27.72
C ASP A 32 24.21 -1.83 27.99
N SER A 33 25.51 -2.09 27.76
CA SER A 33 26.60 -1.12 27.95
C SER A 33 26.75 -0.17 26.78
N LEU A 34 26.62 -0.67 25.54
CA LEU A 34 26.70 0.17 24.34
C LEU A 34 25.46 1.06 24.16
N TYR A 35 24.28 0.59 24.57
CA TYR A 35 23.01 1.28 24.38
C TYR A 35 22.19 1.36 25.68
N PRO A 36 22.66 2.12 26.68
CA PRO A 36 22.09 2.14 28.03
C PRO A 36 20.67 2.72 28.09
N SER A 37 20.28 3.53 27.11
CA SER A 37 18.93 4.11 26.99
C SER A 37 17.94 3.22 26.24
N SER A 38 18.37 2.06 25.73
CA SER A 38 17.52 1.15 24.96
C SER A 38 16.89 0.06 25.84
N ASN A 39 15.59 -0.19 25.67
CA ASN A 39 14.91 -1.30 26.34
C ASN A 39 15.05 -2.56 25.48
N LEU A 40 16.00 -3.44 25.84
CA LEU A 40 16.39 -4.65 25.10
C LEU A 40 15.38 -5.81 25.21
N LYS A 41 14.08 -5.52 25.28
CA LYS A 41 13.04 -6.55 25.16
C LYS A 41 12.96 -7.03 23.70
N LEU A 42 13.83 -7.99 23.34
CA LEU A 42 13.93 -8.57 22.00
C LEU A 42 12.63 -9.19 21.49
N ALA A 43 11.75 -9.64 22.40
CA ALA A 43 10.51 -10.33 22.09
C ALA A 43 9.25 -9.46 22.10
N THR A 44 9.35 -8.16 22.39
CA THR A 44 8.16 -7.28 22.34
C THR A 44 7.96 -6.78 20.92
N PRO A 45 6.90 -7.21 20.19
CA PRO A 45 6.60 -6.60 18.91
C PRO A 45 6.35 -5.11 19.12
N LYS A 46 7.05 -4.26 18.36
CA LYS A 46 6.80 -2.81 18.40
C LYS A 46 5.34 -2.58 18.03
N LYS A 47 4.54 -2.03 18.95
CA LYS A 47 3.19 -1.57 18.63
C LYS A 47 3.30 -0.54 17.50
N PRO A 48 2.43 -0.61 16.46
CA PRO A 48 2.44 0.41 15.41
C PRO A 48 2.28 1.80 16.06
N PRO A 49 2.96 2.83 15.54
CA PRO A 49 2.85 4.16 16.08
C PRO A 49 1.39 4.61 15.98
N ASN A 50 0.77 4.87 17.13
CA ASN A 50 -0.49 5.61 17.21
C ASN A 50 -0.18 7.08 16.93
N GLU A 51 0.16 7.40 15.69
CA GLU A 51 0.00 8.79 15.23
C GLU A 51 -1.49 9.11 15.34
N GLY A 52 -1.85 10.30 15.84
CA GLY A 52 -3.23 10.66 16.17
C GLY A 52 -4.26 10.28 15.09
N GLN A 53 -5.52 10.13 15.49
CA GLN A 53 -6.63 9.55 14.70
C GLN A 53 -6.74 10.10 13.25
N ASP A 54 -6.20 11.27 13.00
CA ASP A 54 -6.26 11.98 11.71
C ASP A 54 -5.23 11.51 10.66
N LYS A 55 -4.15 10.81 11.03
CA LYS A 55 -3.05 10.47 10.09
C LYS A 55 -2.89 8.97 9.88
N PHE A 56 -2.82 8.55 8.61
CA PHE A 56 -2.52 7.17 8.25
C PHE A 56 -1.05 6.84 8.59
N SER A 57 -0.84 5.95 9.58
CA SER A 57 0.48 5.56 10.09
C SER A 57 1.32 4.69 9.14
N GLY A 58 0.76 4.26 8.00
CA GLY A 58 1.42 3.35 7.05
C GLY A 58 1.34 1.88 7.43
N TYR A 59 0.77 1.57 8.61
CA TYR A 59 0.50 0.21 9.05
C TYR A 59 -0.70 -0.37 8.30
N ILE A 60 -0.53 -1.59 7.77
CA ILE A 60 -1.59 -2.32 7.08
C ILE A 60 -1.66 -3.70 7.72
N PRO A 61 -2.78 -4.06 8.39
CA PRO A 61 -2.95 -5.39 8.96
C PRO A 61 -3.15 -6.42 7.85
N ILE A 62 -2.26 -7.41 7.77
CA ILE A 62 -2.32 -8.46 6.75
C ILE A 62 -3.57 -9.34 6.91
N GLU A 63 -4.03 -9.51 8.15
CA GLU A 63 -5.20 -10.33 8.49
C GLU A 63 -6.53 -9.77 7.96
N GLU A 64 -6.61 -8.46 7.71
CA GLU A 64 -7.79 -7.82 7.11
C GLU A 64 -7.72 -7.80 5.57
N LEU A 65 -6.64 -8.33 4.98
CA LEU A 65 -6.45 -8.38 3.53
C LEU A 65 -6.72 -9.78 2.99
N ASP A 66 -7.52 -9.84 1.94
CA ASP A 66 -7.68 -11.04 1.14
C ASP A 66 -6.58 -11.10 0.10
N ILE A 67 -5.63 -12.01 0.29
CA ILE A 67 -4.50 -12.21 -0.63
C ILE A 67 -4.73 -13.50 -1.43
N THR A 68 -4.76 -13.36 -2.74
CA THR A 68 -4.90 -14.48 -3.67
C THR A 68 -3.71 -14.54 -4.62
N TYR A 69 -3.23 -15.75 -4.87
CA TYR A 69 -2.10 -16.01 -5.76
C TYR A 69 -2.61 -16.69 -7.03
N SER A 70 -2.14 -16.22 -8.19
CA SER A 70 -2.51 -16.74 -9.49
C SER A 70 -1.30 -16.81 -10.43
N ARG A 71 -1.49 -17.39 -11.62
CA ARG A 71 -0.44 -17.43 -12.64
C ARG A 71 -0.34 -16.07 -13.33
N SER A 72 0.90 -15.65 -13.62
CA SER A 72 1.16 -14.43 -14.42
C SER A 72 0.71 -14.63 -15.87
N SER A 73 0.30 -13.56 -16.55
CA SER A 73 -0.20 -13.62 -17.94
C SER A 73 0.90 -13.49 -19.02
N GLY A 74 2.18 -13.60 -18.64
CA GLY A 74 3.33 -13.34 -19.52
C GLY A 74 3.55 -14.39 -20.61
N PRO A 75 4.43 -14.10 -21.59
CA PRO A 75 4.74 -15.02 -22.69
C PRO A 75 5.20 -16.38 -22.14
N GLY A 76 4.62 -17.45 -22.70
CA GLY A 76 4.69 -18.80 -22.17
C GLY A 76 6.10 -19.29 -21.90
N GLY A 77 6.27 -19.93 -20.75
CA GLY A 77 7.52 -20.55 -20.31
C GLY A 77 7.26 -21.46 -19.11
N GLN A 78 8.22 -22.32 -18.76
CA GLN A 78 8.05 -23.29 -17.68
C GLN A 78 7.67 -22.64 -16.33
N ASN A 79 8.23 -21.47 -16.02
CA ASN A 79 7.92 -20.75 -14.79
C ASN A 79 6.51 -20.15 -14.77
N VAL A 80 6.02 -19.60 -15.88
CA VAL A 80 4.70 -18.98 -16.00
C VAL A 80 3.57 -20.00 -15.83
N ASN A 81 3.78 -21.21 -16.36
CA ASN A 81 2.78 -22.28 -16.31
C ASN A 81 2.78 -23.03 -14.97
N LYS A 82 3.89 -23.02 -14.23
CA LYS A 82 4.07 -23.83 -13.02
C LYS A 82 3.93 -23.04 -11.72
N VAL A 83 4.34 -21.78 -11.69
CA VAL A 83 4.45 -21.00 -10.45
C VAL A 83 3.40 -19.90 -10.38
N ASN A 84 2.65 -19.86 -9.28
CA ASN A 84 1.66 -18.82 -9.00
C ASN A 84 2.37 -17.55 -8.47
N THR A 85 2.97 -16.79 -9.38
CA THR A 85 3.74 -15.59 -9.02
C THR A 85 2.89 -14.32 -8.92
N LYS A 86 1.75 -14.26 -9.62
CA LYS A 86 0.88 -13.07 -9.63
C LYS A 86 0.13 -12.97 -8.32
N VAL A 87 0.16 -11.78 -7.71
CA VAL A 87 -0.51 -11.49 -6.44
C VAL A 87 -1.66 -10.54 -6.68
N GLU A 88 -2.81 -10.87 -6.11
CA GLU A 88 -3.99 -10.02 -6.05
C GLU A 88 -4.37 -9.83 -4.59
N VAL A 89 -4.36 -8.57 -4.15
CA VAL A 89 -4.74 -8.15 -2.80
C VAL A 89 -6.04 -7.37 -2.92
N ARG A 90 -7.06 -7.80 -2.20
CA ARG A 90 -8.34 -7.10 -2.11
C ARG A 90 -8.69 -6.82 -0.65
N PHE A 91 -9.36 -5.69 -0.41
CA PHE A 91 -9.91 -5.38 0.90
C PHE A 91 -11.16 -4.51 0.75
N ASN A 92 -12.03 -4.57 1.76
CA ASN A 92 -13.24 -3.76 1.81
C ASN A 92 -12.94 -2.41 2.49
N ILE A 93 -13.24 -1.30 1.81
CA ILE A 93 -12.94 0.05 2.32
C ILE A 93 -13.76 0.36 3.59
N SER A 94 -15.02 -0.08 3.64
CA SER A 94 -15.93 0.19 4.76
C SER A 94 -15.54 -0.58 6.02
N SER A 95 -15.08 -1.83 5.86
CA SER A 95 -14.69 -2.70 6.98
C SER A 95 -13.29 -2.43 7.54
N ALA A 96 -12.46 -1.65 6.83
CA ALA A 96 -11.07 -1.42 7.22
C ALA A 96 -10.99 -0.54 8.49
N SER A 97 -10.50 -1.13 9.59
CA SER A 97 -10.40 -0.46 10.90
C SER A 97 -9.21 0.50 10.99
N TRP A 98 -8.20 0.29 10.16
CA TRP A 98 -6.93 1.01 10.12
C TRP A 98 -6.95 2.28 9.25
N ILE A 99 -8.09 2.58 8.61
CA ILE A 99 -8.30 3.77 7.78
C ILE A 99 -9.31 4.69 8.48
N ASN A 100 -9.01 5.98 8.60
CA ASN A 100 -9.95 6.97 9.12
C ASN A 100 -11.14 7.20 8.16
N ASP A 101 -12.31 7.53 8.68
CA ASP A 101 -13.55 7.66 7.90
C ASP A 101 -13.49 8.77 6.85
N ASP A 102 -12.77 9.86 7.15
CA ASP A 102 -12.47 10.93 6.17
C ASP A 102 -11.66 10.39 4.98
N LEU A 103 -10.67 9.52 5.25
CA LEU A 103 -9.85 8.90 4.21
C LEU A 103 -10.63 7.85 3.44
N LYS A 104 -11.53 7.11 4.08
CA LYS A 104 -12.45 6.18 3.40
C LYS A 104 -13.31 6.93 2.38
N SER A 105 -13.90 8.05 2.77
CA SER A 105 -14.73 8.87 1.88
C SER A 105 -13.93 9.38 0.67
N LYS A 106 -12.72 9.91 0.89
CA LYS A 106 -11.82 10.35 -0.18
C LYS A 106 -11.35 9.21 -1.08
N LEU A 107 -11.09 8.02 -0.52
CA LEU A 107 -10.74 6.83 -1.28
C LEU A 107 -11.89 6.39 -2.19
N LEU A 108 -13.12 6.39 -1.68
CA LEU A 108 -14.32 6.05 -2.46
C LEU A 108 -14.51 7.02 -3.63
N GLU A 109 -14.32 8.32 -3.41
CA GLU A 109 -14.46 9.33 -4.46
C GLU A 109 -13.36 9.19 -5.54
N LYS A 110 -12.10 9.13 -5.12
CA LYS A 110 -10.94 9.09 -6.03
C LYS A 110 -10.85 7.79 -6.82
N TYR A 111 -11.19 6.66 -6.19
CA TYR A 111 -11.08 5.33 -6.78
C TYR A 111 -12.43 4.73 -7.20
N LYS A 112 -13.49 5.55 -7.35
CA LYS A 112 -14.83 5.09 -7.75
C LYS A 112 -14.86 4.11 -8.93
N ASN A 113 -13.98 4.32 -9.91
CA ASN A 113 -13.90 3.49 -11.13
C ASN A 113 -13.17 2.14 -10.91
N LYS A 114 -12.46 1.98 -9.79
CA LYS A 114 -11.68 0.78 -9.45
C LYS A 114 -12.31 -0.04 -8.32
N ILE A 115 -13.45 0.40 -7.79
CA ILE A 115 -14.16 -0.26 -6.70
C ILE A 115 -15.25 -1.17 -7.28
N THR A 116 -15.38 -2.35 -6.69
CA THR A 116 -16.44 -3.32 -7.03
C THR A 116 -17.76 -2.88 -6.41
N LYS A 117 -18.91 -3.36 -6.91
CA LYS A 117 -20.25 -3.05 -6.36
C LYS A 117 -20.37 -3.32 -4.85
N GLU A 118 -19.62 -4.30 -4.34
CA GLU A 118 -19.58 -4.70 -2.94
C GLU A 118 -18.62 -3.85 -2.07
N GLY A 119 -17.95 -2.84 -2.65
CA GLY A 119 -17.03 -1.96 -1.91
C GLY A 119 -15.59 -2.47 -1.80
N PHE A 120 -15.22 -3.51 -2.55
CA PHE A 120 -13.85 -4.02 -2.60
C PHE A 120 -12.98 -3.25 -3.57
N ILE A 121 -11.78 -2.87 -3.12
CA ILE A 121 -10.70 -2.38 -3.98
C ILE A 121 -9.70 -3.50 -4.22
N ILE A 122 -9.24 -3.63 -5.46
CA ILE A 122 -8.38 -4.72 -5.91
C ILE A 122 -7.06 -4.16 -6.42
N PHE A 123 -5.95 -4.64 -5.86
CA PHE A 123 -4.59 -4.33 -6.28
C PHE A 123 -3.92 -5.59 -6.81
N ARG A 124 -3.26 -5.48 -7.98
CA ARG A 124 -2.60 -6.60 -8.65
C ARG A 124 -1.15 -6.27 -8.96
N SER A 125 -0.29 -7.28 -8.86
CA SER A 125 1.11 -7.21 -9.29
C SER A 125 1.62 -8.55 -9.81
N ASP A 126 2.25 -8.50 -10.98
CA ASP A 126 2.92 -9.61 -11.66
C ASP A 126 4.26 -9.17 -12.30
N VAL A 127 4.91 -8.16 -11.71
CA VAL A 127 6.15 -7.55 -12.23
C VAL A 127 7.33 -8.52 -12.15
N THR A 128 7.43 -9.28 -11.06
CA THR A 128 8.58 -10.13 -10.79
C THR A 128 8.22 -11.62 -10.77
N ARG A 129 9.24 -12.48 -10.87
CA ARG A 129 9.10 -13.93 -10.72
C ARG A 129 8.91 -14.40 -9.27
N SER A 130 8.94 -13.49 -8.28
CA SER A 130 8.86 -13.83 -6.85
C SER A 130 7.53 -13.36 -6.27
N GLN A 131 6.79 -14.28 -5.64
CA GLN A 131 5.52 -13.97 -4.98
C GLN A 131 5.67 -12.92 -3.88
N HIS A 132 6.77 -12.96 -3.11
CA HIS A 132 6.98 -12.05 -1.98
C HIS A 132 7.26 -10.63 -2.44
N LEU A 133 8.00 -10.48 -3.55
CA LEU A 133 8.25 -9.16 -4.15
C LEU A 133 6.98 -8.57 -4.76
N ASN A 134 6.15 -9.40 -5.40
CA ASN A 134 4.87 -8.95 -5.94
C ASN A 134 3.87 -8.58 -4.83
N LEU A 135 3.89 -9.29 -3.69
CA LEU A 135 3.11 -8.91 -2.51
C LEU A 135 3.57 -7.57 -1.93
N ALA A 136 4.88 -7.37 -1.79
CA ALA A 136 5.44 -6.10 -1.32
C ALA A 136 5.05 -4.92 -2.24
N ASP A 137 5.08 -5.13 -3.55
CA ASP A 137 4.63 -4.14 -4.55
C ASP A 137 3.13 -3.83 -4.43
N CYS A 138 2.27 -4.85 -4.23
CA CYS A 138 0.85 -4.62 -3.95
C CYS A 138 0.62 -3.80 -2.67
N LEU A 139 1.33 -4.10 -1.59
CA LEU A 139 1.25 -3.34 -0.34
C LEU A 139 1.71 -1.89 -0.53
N GLU A 140 2.75 -1.66 -1.34
CA GLU A 140 3.22 -0.31 -1.62
C GLU A 140 2.25 0.48 -2.51
N LYS A 141 1.60 -0.17 -3.47
CA LYS A 141 0.49 0.41 -4.24
C LYS A 141 -0.68 0.81 -3.35
N ILE A 142 -0.99 0.02 -2.32
CA ILE A 142 -2.01 0.38 -1.33
C ILE A 142 -1.56 1.62 -0.55
N ARG A 143 -0.34 1.61 0.02
CA ARG A 143 0.19 2.75 0.79
C ARG A 143 0.22 4.05 -0.02
N SER A 144 0.74 4.00 -1.25
CA SER A 144 0.79 5.14 -2.15
C SER A 144 -0.61 5.66 -2.50
N SER A 145 -1.57 4.75 -2.73
CA SER A 145 -2.96 5.13 -3.01
C SER A 145 -3.59 5.87 -1.83
N VAL A 146 -3.45 5.33 -0.60
CA VAL A 146 -3.95 5.98 0.63
C VAL A 146 -3.27 7.32 0.86
N ARG A 147 -1.92 7.40 0.73
CA ARG A 147 -1.18 8.66 0.87
C ARG A 147 -1.62 9.70 -0.16
N SER A 148 -1.95 9.29 -1.38
CA SER A 148 -2.42 10.22 -2.41
C SER A 148 -3.78 10.85 -2.10
N CYS A 149 -4.57 10.26 -1.20
CA CYS A 149 -5.83 10.83 -0.70
C CYS A 149 -5.61 11.80 0.48
N VAL A 150 -4.49 11.66 1.20
CA VAL A 150 -4.09 12.58 2.28
C VAL A 150 -3.57 13.89 1.69
N VAL A 151 -2.79 13.81 0.61
CA VAL A 151 -2.24 14.98 -0.07
C VAL A 151 -3.40 15.79 -0.67
N VAL A 152 -3.63 16.98 -0.12
CA VAL A 152 -4.56 17.97 -0.67
C VAL A 152 -4.05 18.32 -2.07
N GLU A 153 -4.90 18.15 -3.08
CA GLU A 153 -4.58 18.59 -4.44
C GLU A 153 -4.32 20.10 -4.40
N GLN A 154 -3.08 20.49 -4.66
CA GLN A 154 -2.74 21.88 -4.85
C GLN A 154 -3.37 22.33 -6.15
N GLU A 155 -4.09 23.45 -6.12
CA GLU A 155 -4.59 24.05 -7.35
C GLU A 155 -3.39 24.33 -8.27
N PRO A 156 -3.46 23.90 -9.55
CA PRO A 156 -2.38 24.17 -10.48
C PRO A 156 -2.23 25.68 -10.60
N SER A 157 -1.01 26.19 -10.41
CA SER A 157 -0.69 27.59 -10.69
C SER A 157 -1.16 27.98 -12.10
N ASP A 158 -1.62 29.22 -12.26
CA ASP A 158 -2.20 29.73 -13.52
C ASP A 158 -1.33 29.43 -14.74
N GLU A 159 0.00 29.54 -14.62
CA GLU A 159 0.94 29.21 -15.69
C GLU A 159 0.87 27.74 -16.12
N THR A 160 0.66 26.85 -15.15
CA THR A 160 0.55 25.41 -15.36
C THR A 160 -0.77 25.08 -16.06
N ALA A 161 -1.85 25.77 -15.67
CA ALA A 161 -3.16 25.66 -16.31
C ALA A 161 -3.11 26.12 -17.78
N GLU A 162 -2.46 27.25 -18.07
CA GLU A 162 -2.27 27.71 -19.45
C GLU A 162 -1.46 26.73 -20.30
N LYS A 163 -0.35 26.20 -19.77
CA LYS A 163 0.47 25.21 -20.47
C LYS A 163 -0.32 23.95 -20.82
N LEU A 164 -1.13 23.47 -19.88
CA LEU A 164 -2.03 22.33 -20.11
C LEU A 164 -3.03 22.63 -21.21
N ARG A 165 -3.70 23.79 -21.16
CA ARG A 165 -4.65 24.22 -22.19
C ARG A 165 -4.02 24.26 -23.58
N ARG A 166 -2.85 24.91 -23.73
CA ARG A 166 -2.12 24.98 -25.00
C ARG A 166 -1.74 23.59 -25.52
N ARG A 167 -1.36 22.67 -24.63
CA ARG A 167 -1.04 21.28 -24.99
C ARG A 167 -2.26 20.53 -25.54
N PHE A 168 -3.43 20.68 -24.91
CA PHE A 168 -4.68 20.08 -25.40
C PHE A 168 -5.11 20.65 -26.76
N GLU A 169 -5.00 21.96 -26.94
CA GLU A 169 -5.32 22.62 -28.21
C GLU A 169 -4.40 22.14 -29.34
N ARG A 170 -3.09 22.01 -29.06
CA ARG A 170 -2.12 21.46 -30.03
C ARG A 170 -2.45 20.02 -30.39
N ALA A 171 -2.68 19.14 -29.41
CA ALA A 171 -3.01 17.73 -29.66
C ALA A 171 -4.30 17.58 -30.46
N THR A 172 -5.31 18.42 -30.19
CA THR A 172 -6.58 18.43 -30.92
C THR A 172 -6.38 18.87 -32.37
N ARG A 173 -5.57 19.91 -32.59
CA ARG A 173 -5.22 20.41 -33.93
C ARG A 173 -4.48 19.35 -34.75
N GLU A 174 -3.49 18.69 -34.15
CA GLU A 174 -2.74 17.59 -34.77
C GLU A 174 -3.66 16.42 -35.14
N ARG A 175 -4.56 16.01 -34.23
CA ARG A 175 -5.55 14.96 -34.50
C ARG A 175 -6.43 15.29 -35.71
N LEU A 176 -6.90 16.54 -35.82
CA LEU A 176 -7.73 16.99 -36.93
C LEU A 176 -6.96 17.03 -38.25
N ALA A 177 -5.71 17.50 -38.23
CA ALA A 177 -4.84 17.50 -39.40
C ALA A 177 -4.62 16.07 -39.92
N LEU A 178 -4.28 15.14 -39.03
CA LEU A 178 -4.12 13.71 -39.36
C LEU A 178 -5.41 13.10 -39.93
N LYS A 179 -6.58 13.47 -39.39
CA LYS A 179 -7.87 13.01 -39.92
C LYS A 179 -8.11 13.52 -41.34
N ARG A 180 -7.80 14.79 -41.62
CA ARG A 180 -7.93 15.41 -42.95
C ARG A 180 -7.01 14.76 -43.98
N THR A 181 -5.73 14.61 -43.66
CA THR A 181 -4.76 13.95 -44.57
C THR A 181 -5.20 12.51 -44.87
N ARG A 182 -5.64 11.76 -43.85
CA ARG A 182 -6.15 10.40 -44.04
C ARG A 182 -7.41 10.35 -44.91
N SER A 183 -8.28 11.36 -44.82
CA SER A 183 -9.47 11.47 -45.68
C SER A 183 -9.10 11.74 -47.13
N GLN A 184 -8.17 12.65 -47.38
CA GLN A 184 -7.68 12.95 -48.75
C GLN A 184 -7.03 11.73 -49.38
N VAL A 185 -6.16 11.02 -48.64
CA VAL A 185 -5.54 9.78 -49.10
C VAL A 185 -6.58 8.73 -49.47
N LYS A 186 -7.69 8.62 -48.71
CA LYS A 186 -8.79 7.70 -49.05
C LYS A 186 -9.54 8.12 -50.30
N SER A 187 -9.83 9.42 -50.44
CA SER A 187 -10.51 9.96 -51.63
C SER A 187 -9.69 9.73 -52.90
N ASN A 188 -8.38 9.97 -52.84
CA ASN A 188 -7.49 9.76 -54.00
C ASN A 188 -7.33 8.27 -54.37
N ARG A 189 -7.65 7.34 -53.47
CA ARG A 189 -7.65 5.90 -53.76
C ARG A 189 -8.96 5.42 -54.37
N GLN A 190 -10.02 6.24 -54.39
CA GLN A 190 -11.29 5.84 -55.01
C GLN A 190 -11.17 6.00 -56.53
N THR A 191 -11.58 4.97 -57.26
CA THR A 191 -11.66 4.98 -58.72
C THR A 191 -12.66 6.06 -59.14
N PRO A 192 -12.31 6.96 -60.07
CA PRO A 192 -13.23 7.99 -60.53
C PRO A 192 -14.44 7.31 -61.19
N LEU A 193 -15.65 7.76 -60.82
CA LEU A 193 -16.87 7.32 -61.48
C LEU A 193 -16.88 7.94 -62.88
N VAL A 194 -16.70 7.11 -63.90
CA VAL A 194 -16.88 7.49 -65.30
C VAL A 194 -18.39 7.56 -65.53
N ASN A 195 -18.93 8.76 -65.72
CA ASN A 195 -20.32 8.91 -66.14
C ASN A 195 -20.42 8.50 -67.63
N LEU A 196 -21.16 7.43 -67.90
CA LEU A 196 -21.53 6.95 -69.24
C LEU A 196 -22.67 7.80 -69.82
#